data_AF-A0A7S3GTF6-F1
#
_entry.id   AF-A0A7S3GTF6-F1
#
_cell.length_a   1.000
_cell.length_b   1.000
_cell.length_c   1.000
_cell.angle_alpha   90.00
_cell.angle_beta   90.00
_cell.angle_gamma   90.00
#
_symmetry.space_group_name_H-M   'P 1'
#
loop_
_entity.id
_entity.type
_entity.pdbx_description
1 polymer ?
#
loop_
_entity_poly.entity_id
_entity_poly.type
_entity_poly.pdbx_seq_one_letter_code
_entity_poly.pdbx_strand_id
1 'polypeptide(L)'
;PASPACGSTDTPATVQVSPEEAWRAMAELEAQLANAHDFTVEEQVRQAACMLRSMLETVVHETNPVLLQFAQLANPDLAKIWNYENTRQHLVGLLKGPAAGAAV
;
A
#
# COMPACT_ATOMS: atom_id res chain seq x y z
N PRO A 1 -46.03 -3.47 15.82
CA PRO A 1 -44.82 -2.60 15.94
C PRO A 1 -43.98 -2.80 14.68
N ALA A 2 -43.93 -1.78 13.83
CA ALA A 2 -43.19 -1.79 12.58
C ALA A 2 -41.78 -1.25 12.82
N SER A 3 -40.77 -2.03 12.42
CA SER A 3 -39.38 -1.58 12.34
C SER A 3 -39.04 -1.38 10.86
N PRO A 4 -38.66 -0.17 10.43
CA PRO A 4 -38.02 0.04 9.13
C PRO A 4 -36.50 -0.11 9.31
N ALA A 5 -35.94 -1.24 8.88
CA ALA A 5 -34.50 -1.34 8.68
C ALA A 5 -34.16 -0.79 7.30
N CYS A 6 -33.52 0.37 7.31
CA CYS A 6 -32.75 0.98 6.23
C CYS A 6 -31.92 -0.13 5.54
N GLY A 7 -32.18 -0.45 4.27
CA GLY A 7 -31.51 0.25 3.17
C GLY A 7 -30.10 -0.29 2.94
N SER A 8 -29.96 -1.58 2.62
CA SER A 8 -28.73 -2.10 2.01
C SER A 8 -28.75 -1.76 0.54
N THR A 9 -28.31 -0.54 0.22
CA THR A 9 -28.09 -0.11 -1.16
C THR A 9 -26.90 -0.88 -1.71
N ASP A 10 -27.20 -2.04 -2.31
CA ASP A 10 -26.40 -2.68 -3.34
C ASP A 10 -26.27 -1.67 -4.49
N THR A 11 -25.16 -0.94 -4.52
CA THR A 11 -24.83 -0.01 -5.60
C THR A 11 -23.71 -0.64 -6.42
N PRO A 12 -23.91 -0.87 -7.74
CA PRO A 12 -22.91 -1.48 -8.59
C PRO A 12 -21.66 -0.59 -8.63
N ALA A 13 -20.56 -1.17 -8.18
CA ALA A 13 -19.25 -0.55 -8.06
C ALA A 13 -18.77 0.03 -9.40
N THR A 14 -18.99 1.32 -9.59
CA THR A 14 -18.09 2.12 -10.43
C THR A 14 -16.71 2.04 -9.80
N VAL A 15 -15.70 1.63 -10.58
CA VAL A 15 -14.28 1.55 -10.19
C VAL A 15 -13.71 2.96 -9.97
N GLN A 16 -14.29 3.69 -9.03
CA GLN A 16 -13.69 4.84 -8.40
C GLN A 16 -12.93 4.26 -7.24
N VAL A 17 -11.59 4.20 -7.36
CA VAL A 17 -10.71 3.79 -6.26
C VAL A 17 -11.14 4.58 -5.04
N SER A 18 -11.86 3.90 -4.16
CA SER A 18 -12.44 4.57 -3.01
C SER A 18 -11.31 4.85 -2.03
N PRO A 19 -11.36 5.95 -1.25
CA PRO A 19 -10.34 6.22 -0.25
C PRO A 19 -10.11 5.01 0.68
N GLU A 20 -11.17 4.27 0.99
CA GLU A 20 -11.12 3.01 1.74
C GLU A 20 -10.27 1.93 1.05
N GLU A 21 -10.38 1.78 -0.28
CA GLU A 21 -9.56 0.82 -1.04
C GLU A 21 -8.10 1.25 -1.09
N ALA A 22 -7.82 2.54 -1.23
CA ALA A 22 -6.46 3.06 -1.21
C ALA A 22 -5.79 2.85 0.16
N TRP A 23 -6.53 3.05 1.26
CA TRP A 23 -6.05 2.77 2.61
C TRP A 23 -5.89 1.28 2.88
N ARG A 24 -6.80 0.43 2.38
CA ARG A 24 -6.65 -1.03 2.48
C ARG A 24 -5.42 -1.52 1.75
N ALA A 25 -5.24 -1.08 0.50
CA ALA A 25 -4.04 -1.32 -0.29
C ALA A 25 -2.77 -0.87 0.45
N MET A 26 -2.82 0.32 1.07
CA MET A 26 -1.70 0.85 1.85
C MET A 26 -1.37 -0.06 3.04
N ALA A 27 -2.37 -0.51 3.80
CA ALA A 27 -2.16 -1.43 4.92
C ALA A 27 -1.58 -2.79 4.46
N GLU A 28 -2.04 -3.32 3.33
CA GLU A 28 -1.48 -4.55 2.74
C GLU A 28 -0.01 -4.36 2.29
N LEU A 29 0.29 -3.21 1.68
CA LEU A 29 1.66 -2.84 1.31
C LEU A 29 2.55 -2.70 2.56
N GLU A 30 2.03 -2.10 3.63
CA GLU A 30 2.74 -1.93 4.90
C GLU A 30 3.07 -3.28 5.53
N ALA A 31 2.12 -4.22 5.53
CA ALA A 31 2.35 -5.59 5.97
C ALA A 31 3.39 -6.33 5.11
N GLN A 32 3.36 -6.13 3.79
CA GLN A 32 4.39 -6.68 2.89
C GLN A 32 5.76 -6.09 3.20
N LEU A 33 5.86 -4.78 3.46
CA LEU A 33 7.11 -4.12 3.81
C LEU A 33 7.62 -4.56 5.20
N ALA A 34 6.72 -4.84 6.14
CA ALA A 34 7.07 -5.41 7.44
C ALA A 34 7.72 -6.80 7.31
N ASN A 35 7.24 -7.61 6.35
CA ASN A 35 7.85 -8.92 6.05
C ASN A 35 9.32 -8.83 5.60
N ALA A 36 9.79 -7.67 5.12
CA ALA A 36 11.21 -7.48 4.76
C ALA A 36 12.14 -7.63 5.98
N HIS A 37 11.63 -7.35 7.18
CA HIS A 37 12.37 -7.44 8.45
C HIS A 37 11.93 -8.63 9.31
N ASP A 38 10.97 -9.41 8.81
CA ASP A 38 10.49 -10.60 9.49
C ASP A 38 11.37 -11.80 9.08
N PHE A 39 11.99 -12.46 10.08
CA PHE A 39 12.84 -13.64 9.85
C PHE A 39 12.07 -14.96 9.99
N THR A 40 10.78 -14.89 10.32
CA THR A 40 9.87 -16.04 10.48
C THR A 40 9.10 -16.35 9.19
N VAL A 41 8.97 -15.37 8.29
CA VAL A 41 8.41 -15.57 6.94
C VAL A 41 9.41 -16.25 6.00
N GLU A 42 8.90 -16.77 4.88
CA GLU A 42 9.74 -17.42 3.87
C GLU A 42 10.79 -16.46 3.29
N GLU A 43 11.99 -16.98 3.02
CA GLU A 43 13.10 -16.18 2.49
C GLU A 43 12.75 -15.48 1.17
N GLN A 44 11.97 -16.13 0.31
CA GLN A 44 11.50 -15.55 -0.95
C GLN A 44 10.55 -14.36 -0.70
N VAL A 45 9.67 -14.45 0.30
CA VAL A 45 8.76 -13.37 0.69
C VAL A 45 9.55 -12.20 1.28
N ARG A 46 10.52 -12.49 2.16
CA ARG A 46 11.41 -11.49 2.75
C ARG A 46 12.24 -10.76 1.67
N GLN A 47 12.82 -11.50 0.73
CA GLN A 47 13.59 -10.93 -0.38
C GLN A 47 12.71 -10.08 -1.30
N ALA A 48 11.51 -10.54 -1.65
CA ALA A 48 10.57 -9.77 -2.45
C ALA A 48 10.16 -8.47 -1.75
N ALA A 49 9.87 -8.52 -0.45
CA ALA A 49 9.56 -7.36 0.37
C ALA A 49 10.73 -6.36 0.47
N CYS A 50 11.95 -6.86 0.64
CA CYS A 50 13.15 -6.02 0.68
C CYS A 50 13.40 -5.32 -0.67
N MET A 51 13.23 -6.04 -1.79
CA MET A 51 13.34 -5.47 -3.13
C MET A 51 12.24 -4.44 -3.39
N LEU A 52 11.00 -4.73 -2.98
CA LEU A 52 9.87 -3.81 -3.10
C LEU A 52 10.16 -2.52 -2.34
N ARG A 53 10.66 -2.60 -1.12
CA ARG A 53 11.05 -1.43 -0.32
C ARG A 53 12.10 -0.57 -1.03
N SER A 54 13.20 -1.19 -1.48
CA SER A 54 14.27 -0.46 -2.18
C SER A 54 13.77 0.20 -3.47
N MET A 55 12.89 -0.48 -4.22
CA MET A 55 12.24 0.12 -5.39
C MET A 55 11.38 1.31 -5.00
N LEU A 56 10.53 1.18 -3.97
CA LEU A 56 9.64 2.25 -3.54
C LEU A 56 10.39 3.46 -2.96
N GLU A 57 11.46 3.24 -2.20
CA GLU A 57 12.36 4.30 -1.74
C GLU A 57 12.92 5.08 -2.94
N THR A 58 13.35 4.36 -3.98
CA THR A 58 13.86 4.99 -5.22
C THR A 58 12.78 5.75 -5.97
N VAL A 59 11.57 5.19 -6.10
CA VAL A 59 10.41 5.84 -6.74
C VAL A 59 10.04 7.13 -6.01
N VAL A 60 10.06 7.13 -4.68
CA VAL A 60 9.71 8.27 -3.84
C VAL A 60 10.80 9.35 -3.84
N HIS A 61 12.08 8.97 -3.90
CA HIS A 61 13.19 9.92 -3.92
C HIS A 61 13.39 10.59 -5.28
N GLU A 62 13.49 9.79 -6.35
CA GLU A 62 13.89 10.29 -7.67
C GLU A 62 12.67 10.71 -8.52
N THR A 63 11.44 10.45 -8.03
CA THR A 63 10.20 10.60 -8.83
C THR A 63 10.38 10.05 -10.24
N ASN A 64 10.90 8.82 -10.34
CA ASN A 64 11.20 8.21 -11.63
C ASN A 64 9.95 7.51 -12.18
N PRO A 65 9.34 7.99 -13.27
CA PRO A 65 8.09 7.45 -13.79
C PRO A 65 8.24 6.01 -14.30
N VAL A 66 9.45 5.60 -14.72
CA VAL A 66 9.74 4.23 -15.17
C VAL A 66 9.71 3.27 -13.99
N LEU A 67 10.33 3.64 -12.88
CA LEU A 67 10.31 2.83 -11.66
C LEU A 67 8.91 2.78 -11.04
N LEU A 68 8.14 3.87 -11.12
CA LEU A 68 6.75 3.89 -10.68
C LEU A 68 5.91 2.89 -11.48
N GLN A 69 6.07 2.86 -12.80
CA GLN A 69 5.37 1.90 -13.66
C GLN A 69 5.79 0.46 -13.35
N PHE A 70 7.08 0.23 -13.07
CA PHE A 70 7.58 -1.09 -12.67
C PHE A 70 7.04 -1.54 -11.32
N ALA A 71 6.96 -0.63 -10.35
CA ALA A 71 6.42 -0.90 -9.03
C ALA A 71 4.89 -1.13 -9.09
N GLN A 72 4.18 -0.47 -10.00
CA GLN A 72 2.76 -0.75 -10.29
C GLN A 72 2.53 -2.11 -10.98
N LEU A 73 3.48 -2.55 -11.83
CA LEU A 73 3.46 -3.89 -12.42
C LEU A 73 3.70 -4.98 -11.37
N ALA A 74 4.64 -4.75 -10.46
CA ALA A 74 4.94 -5.67 -9.36
C ALA A 74 3.85 -5.67 -8.29
N ASN A 75 3.20 -4.53 -8.08
CA ASN A 75 2.14 -4.36 -7.10
C ASN A 75 1.04 -3.42 -7.65
N PRO A 76 -0.06 -3.98 -8.21
CA PRO A 76 -1.12 -3.17 -8.80
C PRO A 76 -1.85 -2.29 -7.79
N ASP A 77 -1.78 -2.63 -6.49
CA ASP A 77 -2.33 -1.83 -5.40
C ASP A 77 -1.53 -0.54 -5.18
N LEU A 78 -0.26 -0.51 -5.59
CA LEU A 78 0.53 0.73 -5.59
C LEU A 78 -0.09 1.81 -6.48
N ALA A 79 -0.68 1.44 -7.61
CA ALA A 79 -1.35 2.41 -8.47
C ALA A 79 -2.50 3.10 -7.73
N LYS A 80 -3.24 2.35 -6.90
CA LYS A 80 -4.34 2.87 -6.08
C LYS A 80 -3.83 3.79 -4.98
N ILE A 81 -2.77 3.38 -4.28
CA ILE A 81 -2.10 4.16 -3.21
C ILE A 81 -1.53 5.47 -3.75
N TRP A 82 -0.91 5.43 -4.93
CA TRP A 82 -0.27 6.60 -5.52
C TRP A 82 -1.26 7.61 -6.11
N ASN A 83 -2.44 7.14 -6.51
CA ASN A 83 -3.51 7.98 -7.04
C ASN A 83 -4.21 8.81 -5.95
N TYR A 84 -3.96 8.52 -4.67
CA TYR A 84 -4.53 9.24 -3.54
C TYR A 84 -3.42 9.95 -2.73
N GLU A 85 -3.46 11.28 -2.69
CA GLU A 85 -2.35 12.09 -2.16
C GLU A 85 -2.05 11.82 -0.67
N ASN A 86 -3.08 11.57 0.15
CA ASN A 86 -2.89 11.23 1.57
C ASN A 86 -2.10 9.93 1.76
N THR A 87 -2.44 8.86 1.03
CA THR A 87 -1.76 7.57 1.14
C THR A 87 -0.38 7.61 0.52
N ARG A 88 -0.18 8.41 -0.53
CA ARG A 88 1.15 8.70 -1.10
C ARG A 88 2.04 9.40 -0.08
N GLN A 89 1.56 10.47 0.56
CA GLN A 89 2.28 11.18 1.62
C GLN A 89 2.64 10.25 2.78
N HIS A 90 1.70 9.39 3.20
CA HIS A 90 1.94 8.38 4.23
C HIS A 90 3.04 7.39 3.81
N LEU A 91 2.96 6.84 2.60
CA LEU A 91 3.97 5.93 2.04
C LEU A 91 5.36 6.60 1.97
N VAL A 92 5.42 7.87 1.54
CA VAL A 92 6.66 8.64 1.53
C VAL A 92 7.22 8.80 2.95
N GLY A 93 6.38 9.08 3.93
CA GLY A 93 6.77 9.16 5.34
C GLY A 93 7.30 7.83 5.87
N LEU A 94 6.65 6.72 5.51
CA LEU A 94 7.03 5.38 5.94
C LEU A 94 8.37 4.92 5.36
N LEU A 95 8.66 5.29 4.12
CA LEU A 95 9.91 4.94 3.43
C LEU A 95 11.07 5.87 3.82
N LYS A 96 10.78 7.13 4.17
CA LYS A 96 11.79 8.07 4.71
C LYS A 96 12.10 7.85 6.18
N GLY A 97 11.14 7.32 6.94
CA GLY A 97 11.36 6.90 8.32
C GLY A 97 12.10 5.56 8.38
N PRO A 98 12.91 5.30 9.43
CA PRO A 98 13.27 3.93 9.74
C PRO A 98 11.95 3.17 9.93
N ALA A 99 11.70 2.13 9.13
CA ALA A 99 10.48 1.33 9.17
C ALA A 99 9.96 1.26 10.60
N ALA A 100 8.77 1.81 10.80
CA ALA A 100 8.13 1.98 12.11
C ALA A 100 7.85 0.60 12.73
N GLY A 101 8.92 0.01 13.24
CA GLY A 101 9.06 -1.27 13.91
C GLY A 101 10.28 -1.28 14.83
N ALA A 102 10.98 -0.15 14.98
CA ALA A 102 11.99 0.09 16.00
C ALA A 102 11.46 1.16 16.98
N ALA A 103 10.38 0.83 17.71
CA ALA A 103 9.96 1.57 18.88
C ALA A 103 9.75 0.58 20.03
N VAL A 104 10.78 0.56 20.89
CA VAL A 104 10.92 0.03 22.27
C VAL A 104 10.87 -1.49 22.51
#